data_AF-A0A4Z0AA70-F1
#
_entry.id   AF-A0A4Z0AA70-F1
#
_cell.length_a   1.000
_cell.length_b   1.000
_cell.length_c   1.000
_cell.angle_alpha   90.00
_cell.angle_beta   90.00
_cell.angle_gamma   90.00
#
_symmetry.space_group_name_H-M   'P 1'
#
loop_
_entity.id
_entity.type
_entity.pdbx_description
1 polymer ?
#
loop_
_entity_poly.entity_id
_entity_poly.type
_entity_poly.pdbx_seq_one_letter_code
_entity_poly.pdbx_strand_id
1 'polypeptide(L)'
;MSHSLIQFLDKSDCQTHALKICEDAAQQLPRHLQLKHMSDIKFLRANYVSHKAPDGTAKVVLRNSDPEAELEEAVWEMQGVLLDYDLPPVLHRNRLPGKPIWAKQSVHLLGFSSSIFERATTGIAAIHHLIDSVYSVNSLRPWVPDQTEDHPSFTFSNRYVTALSQSQGHSPVPFGDVIDPQGILLQATSNVGAHLEDNKVEYYEKQSDTLYDLLFFISSMSL
;
A
#
# COMPACT_ATOMS: atom_id res chain seq x y z
N MET A 1 -19.06 -10.50 3.00
CA MET A 1 -19.16 -9.25 3.78
C MET A 1 -19.15 -8.01 2.89
N SER A 2 -18.38 -7.98 1.79
CA SER A 2 -18.30 -6.83 0.87
C SER A 2 -19.64 -6.31 0.33
N HIS A 3 -20.53 -7.21 -0.15
CA HIS A 3 -21.79 -6.79 -0.79
C HIS A 3 -22.75 -6.02 0.15
N SER A 4 -22.80 -6.34 1.45
CA SER A 4 -23.65 -5.60 2.39
C SER A 4 -23.08 -4.24 2.78
N LEU A 5 -21.75 -4.07 2.73
CA LEU A 5 -21.10 -2.80 3.04
C LEU A 5 -21.29 -1.81 1.88
N ILE A 6 -21.20 -2.27 0.63
CA ILE A 6 -21.42 -1.41 -0.54
C ILE A 6 -22.88 -0.93 -0.57
N GLN A 7 -23.85 -1.84 -0.39
CA GLN A 7 -25.27 -1.46 -0.26
C GLN A 7 -25.55 -0.48 0.89
N PHE A 8 -24.75 -0.52 1.97
CA PHE A 8 -24.84 0.44 3.05
C PHE A 8 -24.26 1.81 2.65
N LEU A 9 -23.12 1.82 1.96
CA LEU A 9 -22.46 3.03 1.48
C LEU A 9 -23.25 3.73 0.35
N ASP A 10 -24.02 2.98 -0.46
CA ASP A 10 -24.92 3.52 -1.50
C ASP A 10 -26.07 4.36 -0.95
N LYS A 11 -26.29 4.35 0.36
CA LYS A 11 -27.22 5.29 1.00
C LYS A 11 -26.57 6.67 1.01
N SER A 12 -27.24 7.65 0.39
CA SER A 12 -26.75 9.04 0.21
C SER A 12 -26.11 9.67 1.47
N ASP A 13 -26.69 9.45 2.65
CA ASP A 13 -26.16 10.00 3.90
C ASP A 13 -24.84 9.32 4.33
N CYS A 14 -24.74 8.01 4.14
CA CYS A 14 -23.54 7.23 4.45
C CYS A 14 -22.41 7.57 3.48
N GLN A 15 -22.72 7.72 2.20
CA GLN A 15 -21.78 8.20 1.18
C GLN A 15 -21.19 9.56 1.55
N THR A 16 -22.05 10.53 1.84
CA THR A 16 -21.63 11.90 2.14
C THR A 16 -20.73 11.93 3.38
N HIS A 17 -21.06 11.14 4.39
CA HIS A 17 -20.27 11.03 5.60
C HIS A 17 -18.90 10.40 5.34
N ALA A 18 -18.84 9.28 4.61
CA ALA A 18 -17.59 8.63 4.25
C ALA A 18 -16.67 9.54 3.41
N LEU A 19 -17.23 10.26 2.44
CA LEU A 19 -16.49 11.22 1.63
C LEU A 19 -15.88 12.34 2.48
N LYS A 20 -16.66 12.90 3.40
CA LYS A 20 -16.18 13.93 4.32
C LYS A 20 -15.02 13.43 5.19
N ILE A 21 -15.13 12.21 5.73
CA ILE A 21 -14.07 11.56 6.52
C ILE A 21 -12.79 11.43 5.70
N CYS A 22 -12.87 10.98 4.44
CA CYS A 22 -11.71 10.89 3.56
C CYS A 22 -11.08 12.27 3.26
N GLU A 23 -11.90 13.30 3.04
CA GLU A 23 -11.43 14.67 2.82
C GLU A 23 -10.74 15.26 4.04
N ASP A 24 -11.33 15.11 5.22
CA ASP A 24 -10.78 15.59 6.49
C ASP A 24 -9.45 14.90 6.80
N ALA A 25 -9.35 13.58 6.57
CA ALA A 25 -8.11 12.84 6.71
C ALA A 25 -7.03 13.32 5.73
N ALA A 26 -7.40 13.58 4.47
CA ALA A 26 -6.46 14.07 3.47
C ALA A 26 -5.93 15.49 3.76
N GLN A 27 -6.64 16.30 4.54
CA GLN A 27 -6.17 17.63 4.95
C GLN A 27 -5.08 17.57 6.02
N GLN A 28 -5.00 16.48 6.78
CA GLN A 28 -4.02 16.32 7.87
C GLN A 28 -2.65 15.88 7.37
N LEU A 29 -2.55 15.44 6.11
CA LEU A 29 -1.33 14.88 5.56
C LEU A 29 -0.46 15.92 4.85
N PRO A 30 0.88 15.85 4.98
CA PRO A 30 1.78 16.66 4.18
C PRO A 30 1.56 16.46 2.68
N ARG A 31 1.49 17.57 1.94
CA ARG A 31 1.17 17.57 0.50
C ARG A 31 2.06 16.64 -0.33
N HIS A 32 3.34 16.53 0.01
CA HIS A 32 4.31 15.74 -0.75
C HIS A 32 4.10 14.23 -0.62
N LEU A 33 3.45 13.78 0.47
CA LEU A 33 3.12 12.36 0.71
C LEU A 33 1.82 11.95 0.04
N GLN A 34 0.93 12.87 -0.35
CA GLN A 34 -0.39 12.45 -0.85
C GLN A 34 -0.34 12.08 -2.33
N LEU A 35 -0.75 10.85 -2.62
CA LEU A 35 -0.76 10.26 -3.96
C LEU A 35 -1.60 11.07 -4.96
N LYS A 36 -2.64 11.75 -4.48
CA LYS A 36 -3.49 12.63 -5.30
C LYS A 36 -2.70 13.73 -6.03
N HIS A 37 -1.57 14.18 -5.49
CA HIS A 37 -0.74 15.21 -6.14
C HIS A 37 0.11 14.67 -7.29
N MET A 38 0.28 13.36 -7.40
CA MET A 38 0.99 12.74 -8.52
C MET A 38 0.20 12.78 -9.83
N SER A 39 -1.10 13.12 -9.76
CA SER A 39 -1.90 13.40 -10.96
C SER A 39 -1.37 14.59 -11.77
N ASP A 40 -0.59 15.48 -11.15
CA ASP A 40 0.15 16.54 -11.84
C ASP A 40 1.52 16.00 -12.26
N ILE A 41 1.65 15.68 -13.55
CA ILE A 41 2.88 15.13 -14.11
C ILE A 41 4.09 16.07 -13.97
N LYS A 42 3.88 17.39 -13.93
CA LYS A 42 4.97 18.36 -13.70
C LYS A 42 5.46 18.24 -12.26
N PHE A 43 4.54 18.15 -11.31
CA PHE A 43 4.87 17.92 -9.90
C PHE A 43 5.61 16.58 -9.73
N LEU A 44 5.08 15.49 -10.29
CA LEU A 44 5.70 14.16 -10.18
C LEU A 44 7.15 14.18 -10.71
N ARG A 45 7.38 14.69 -11.93
CA ARG A 45 8.72 14.71 -12.54
C ARG A 45 9.70 15.65 -11.83
N ALA A 46 9.21 16.74 -11.25
CA ALA A 46 10.03 17.68 -10.51
C ALA A 46 10.54 17.09 -9.19
N ASN A 47 9.77 16.20 -8.54
CA ASN A 47 10.08 15.70 -7.20
C ASN A 47 10.55 14.24 -7.18
N TYR A 48 10.32 13.47 -8.25
CA TYR A 48 10.57 12.03 -8.27
C TYR A 48 11.28 11.58 -9.55
N VAL A 49 11.93 10.43 -9.46
CA VAL A 49 12.58 9.75 -10.57
C VAL A 49 12.50 8.22 -10.38
N SER A 50 12.41 7.47 -11.48
CA SER A 50 12.51 6.01 -11.43
C SER A 50 13.97 5.59 -11.43
N HIS A 51 14.33 4.69 -10.53
CA HIS A 51 15.63 4.05 -10.46
C HIS A 51 15.48 2.55 -10.75
N LYS A 52 16.16 2.05 -11.79
CA LYS A 52 16.17 0.63 -12.14
C LYS A 52 17.39 -0.04 -11.53
N ALA A 53 17.16 -1.05 -10.69
CA ALA A 53 18.21 -1.83 -10.06
C ALA A 53 18.77 -2.90 -11.02
N PRO A 54 20.00 -3.40 -10.77
CA PRO A 54 20.63 -4.45 -11.59
C PRO A 54 19.86 -5.76 -11.65
N ASP A 55 19.03 -6.05 -10.64
CA ASP A 55 18.17 -7.24 -10.57
C ASP A 55 16.93 -7.15 -11.48
N GLY A 56 16.77 -6.02 -12.18
CA GLY A 56 15.66 -5.76 -13.10
C GLY A 56 14.44 -5.11 -12.44
N THR A 57 14.43 -4.94 -11.12
CA THR A 57 13.39 -4.19 -10.42
C THR A 57 13.56 -2.69 -10.62
N ALA A 58 12.49 -1.93 -10.46
CA ALA A 58 12.53 -0.49 -10.48
C ALA A 58 11.75 0.05 -9.28
N LYS A 59 12.26 1.13 -8.71
CA LYS A 59 11.65 1.87 -7.61
C LYS A 59 11.49 3.32 -8.00
N VAL A 60 10.50 3.99 -7.43
CA VAL A 60 10.43 5.45 -7.50
C VAL A 60 11.11 6.02 -6.27
N VAL A 61 12.00 6.97 -6.49
CA VAL A 61 12.79 7.61 -5.44
C VAL A 61 12.59 9.12 -5.47
N LEU A 62 12.81 9.77 -4.33
CA LEU A 62 12.86 11.21 -4.26
C LEU A 62 14.01 11.73 -5.12
N ARG A 63 13.73 12.79 -5.89
CA ARG A 63 14.75 13.47 -6.67
C ARG A 63 15.63 14.28 -5.73
N ASN A 64 16.88 13.83 -5.55
CA ASN A 64 17.91 14.61 -4.89
C ASN A 64 18.84 15.27 -5.92
N SER A 65 19.27 16.50 -5.65
CA SER A 65 20.26 17.21 -6.46
C SER A 65 21.69 16.80 -6.14
N ASP A 66 21.91 16.21 -4.96
CA ASP A 66 23.20 15.65 -4.56
C ASP A 66 23.34 14.23 -5.13
N PRO A 67 24.30 13.98 -6.04
CA PRO A 67 24.52 12.66 -6.62
C PRO A 67 25.06 11.62 -5.63
N GLU A 68 25.62 12.05 -4.50
CA GLU A 68 26.16 11.18 -3.45
C GLU A 68 25.14 10.85 -2.35
N ALA A 69 23.97 11.49 -2.38
CA ALA A 69 22.93 11.20 -1.40
C ALA A 69 22.38 9.79 -1.60
N GLU A 70 22.12 9.10 -0.48
CA GLU A 70 21.42 7.83 -0.51
C GLU A 70 20.05 7.99 -1.17
N LEU A 71 19.68 7.01 -1.98
CA LEU A 71 18.38 7.01 -2.65
C LEU A 71 17.28 6.77 -1.63
N GLU A 72 16.39 7.75 -1.48
CA GLU A 72 15.23 7.65 -0.61
C GLU A 72 14.00 7.20 -1.42
N GLU A 73 13.44 6.04 -1.06
CA GLU A 73 12.26 5.50 -1.72
C GLU A 73 11.02 6.38 -1.48
N ALA A 74 10.21 6.57 -2.51
CA ALA A 74 9.02 7.39 -2.41
C ALA A 74 7.92 6.66 -1.61
N VAL A 75 7.47 7.29 -0.52
CA VAL A 75 6.31 6.84 0.26
C VAL A 75 5.13 7.75 -0.04
N TRP A 76 4.01 7.15 -0.42
CA TRP A 76 2.77 7.88 -0.66
C TRP A 76 1.60 7.33 0.12
N GLU A 77 0.66 8.22 0.40
CA GLU A 77 -0.53 7.96 1.16
C GLU A 77 -1.78 8.18 0.31
N MET A 78 -2.77 7.32 0.55
CA MET A 78 -4.07 7.36 -0.10
C MET A 78 -5.18 7.16 0.93
N GLN A 79 -6.27 7.91 0.77
CA GLN A 79 -7.47 7.77 1.60
C GLN A 79 -8.55 7.04 0.79
N GLY A 80 -9.24 6.12 1.44
CA GLY A 80 -10.36 5.37 0.89
C GLY A 80 -11.12 4.65 1.99
N VAL A 81 -12.22 3.98 1.62
CA VAL A 81 -13.02 3.19 2.55
C VAL A 81 -12.49 1.76 2.59
N LEU A 82 -12.16 1.24 3.77
CA LEU A 82 -11.71 -0.14 3.92
C LEU A 82 -12.86 -1.12 3.68
N LEU A 83 -12.75 -1.93 2.63
CA LEU A 83 -13.79 -2.88 2.22
C LEU A 83 -13.46 -4.32 2.62
N ASP A 84 -12.19 -4.71 2.55
CA ASP A 84 -11.70 -6.03 2.97
C ASP A 84 -10.25 -5.93 3.45
N TYR A 85 -9.83 -6.89 4.27
CA TYR A 85 -8.46 -6.91 4.79
C TYR A 85 -8.03 -8.32 5.23
N ASP A 86 -6.73 -8.57 5.07
CA ASP A 86 -6.03 -9.72 5.64
C ASP A 86 -4.85 -9.18 6.45
N LEU A 87 -5.09 -8.87 7.71
CA LEU A 87 -4.11 -8.25 8.61
C LEU A 87 -3.77 -9.18 9.79
N PRO A 88 -2.61 -8.98 10.44
CA PRO A 88 -2.29 -9.69 11.66
C PRO A 88 -3.27 -9.38 12.82
N PRO A 89 -3.21 -10.13 13.93
CA PRO A 89 -2.26 -11.20 14.23
C PRO A 89 -2.51 -12.50 13.45
N VAL A 90 -1.44 -13.20 13.08
CA VAL A 90 -1.51 -14.56 12.51
C VAL A 90 -1.67 -15.58 13.65
N LEU A 91 -2.92 -15.89 13.98
CA LEU A 91 -3.26 -16.79 15.10
C LEU A 91 -3.39 -18.26 14.70
N HIS A 92 -3.54 -18.56 13.41
CA HIS A 92 -3.85 -19.91 12.94
C HIS A 92 -3.14 -20.24 11.63
N ARG A 93 -2.64 -21.47 11.50
CA ARG A 93 -1.91 -21.95 10.31
C ARG A 93 -2.75 -21.91 9.02
N ASN A 94 -4.06 -22.10 9.13
CA ASN A 94 -4.98 -22.07 7.98
C ASN A 94 -5.16 -20.68 7.37
N ARG A 95 -4.70 -19.61 8.04
CA ARG A 95 -4.60 -18.27 7.44
C ARG A 95 -3.44 -18.15 6.47
N LEU A 96 -2.47 -19.06 6.52
CA LEU A 96 -1.32 -19.02 5.62
C LEU A 96 -1.65 -19.74 4.31
N PRO A 97 -1.17 -19.21 3.17
CA PRO A 97 -1.29 -19.90 1.90
C PRO A 97 -0.53 -21.23 1.91
N GLY A 98 -0.93 -22.14 1.02
CA GLY A 98 -0.27 -23.45 0.90
C GLY A 98 1.24 -23.36 0.66
N LYS A 99 1.73 -22.27 0.04
CA LYS A 99 3.15 -21.93 0.01
C LYS A 99 3.42 -20.75 0.95
N PRO A 100 4.12 -20.95 2.09
CA PRO A 100 4.35 -19.90 3.08
C PRO A 100 5.07 -18.65 2.54
N ILE A 101 5.89 -18.79 1.50
CA ILE A 101 6.57 -17.66 0.85
C ILE A 101 5.60 -16.65 0.22
N TRP A 102 4.36 -17.04 -0.02
CA TRP A 102 3.30 -16.16 -0.53
C TRP A 102 2.46 -15.54 0.58
N ALA A 103 2.77 -15.82 1.84
CA ALA A 103 2.09 -15.21 2.97
C ALA A 103 2.32 -13.70 2.92
N LYS A 104 1.22 -12.96 2.96
CA LYS A 104 1.21 -11.51 2.89
C LYS A 104 0.08 -10.98 3.77
N GLN A 105 0.12 -9.69 4.00
CA GLN A 105 -0.97 -8.92 4.54
C GLN A 105 -1.47 -7.96 3.48
N SER A 106 -2.75 -7.62 3.53
CA SER A 106 -3.36 -6.72 2.56
C SER A 106 -4.54 -5.95 3.10
N VAL A 107 -4.77 -4.78 2.52
CA VAL A 107 -5.99 -4.00 2.67
C VAL A 107 -6.58 -3.74 1.29
N HIS A 108 -7.90 -3.78 1.20
CA HIS A 108 -8.64 -3.45 -0.01
C HIS A 108 -9.47 -2.20 0.22
N LEU A 109 -9.12 -1.13 -0.50
CA LEU A 109 -9.73 0.19 -0.38
C LEU A 109 -10.68 0.47 -1.54
N LEU A 110 -11.81 1.08 -1.22
CA LEU A 110 -12.81 1.54 -2.16
C LEU A 110 -12.81 3.08 -2.22
N GLY A 111 -12.84 3.63 -3.43
CA GLY A 111 -12.84 5.09 -3.62
C GLY A 111 -14.18 5.77 -3.56
N PHE A 112 -15.25 5.03 -3.87
CA PHE A 112 -16.64 5.48 -3.82
C PHE A 112 -16.89 6.83 -4.53
N SER A 113 -16.31 6.99 -5.73
CA SER A 113 -16.37 8.21 -6.56
C SER A 113 -15.84 9.49 -5.88
N SER A 114 -14.99 9.35 -4.88
CA SER A 114 -14.27 10.48 -4.29
C SER A 114 -13.30 11.08 -5.31
N SER A 115 -13.36 12.39 -5.48
CA SER A 115 -12.40 13.13 -6.32
C SER A 115 -10.94 12.95 -5.86
N ILE A 116 -10.70 12.72 -4.57
CA ILE A 116 -9.38 12.43 -4.02
C ILE A 116 -8.89 11.07 -4.53
N PHE A 117 -9.76 10.07 -4.51
CA PHE A 117 -9.43 8.72 -4.95
C PHE A 117 -9.23 8.67 -6.46
N GLU A 118 -10.07 9.33 -7.26
CA GLU A 118 -9.90 9.43 -8.72
C GLU A 118 -8.57 10.11 -9.11
N ARG A 119 -8.19 11.18 -8.38
CA ARG A 119 -6.89 11.81 -8.58
C ARG A 119 -5.74 10.90 -8.18
N ALA A 120 -5.88 10.12 -7.10
CA ALA A 120 -4.88 9.15 -6.71
C ALA A 120 -4.77 8.00 -7.74
N THR A 121 -5.88 7.52 -8.32
CA THR A 121 -5.88 6.58 -9.47
C THR A 121 -5.09 7.15 -10.65
N THR A 122 -5.32 8.43 -10.98
CA THR A 122 -4.57 9.13 -12.03
C THR A 122 -3.08 9.26 -11.66
N GLY A 123 -2.79 9.48 -10.39
CA GLY A 123 -1.43 9.51 -9.85
C GLY A 123 -0.69 8.19 -9.99
N ILE A 124 -1.34 7.05 -9.68
CA ILE A 124 -0.74 5.72 -9.87
C ILE A 124 -0.48 5.44 -11.35
N ALA A 125 -1.40 5.81 -12.24
CA ALA A 125 -1.16 5.71 -13.68
C ALA A 125 0.06 6.54 -14.11
N ALA A 126 0.22 7.76 -13.58
CA ALA A 126 1.37 8.61 -13.86
C ALA A 126 2.68 8.02 -13.31
N ILE A 127 2.65 7.40 -12.12
CA ILE A 127 3.77 6.66 -11.54
C ILE A 127 4.13 5.44 -12.39
N HIS A 128 3.13 4.67 -12.84
CA HIS A 128 3.35 3.53 -13.74
C HIS A 128 4.06 3.98 -15.03
N HIS A 129 3.64 5.09 -15.63
CA HIS A 129 4.33 5.68 -16.78
C HIS A 129 5.76 6.13 -16.47
N LEU A 130 6.01 6.66 -15.27
CA LEU A 130 7.37 7.01 -14.83
C LEU A 130 8.24 5.75 -14.73
N ILE A 131 7.71 4.64 -14.21
CA ILE A 131 8.41 3.36 -14.12
C ILE A 131 8.62 2.78 -15.52
N ASP A 132 7.61 2.77 -16.40
CA ASP A 132 7.71 2.28 -17.77
C ASP A 132 8.83 2.94 -18.58
N SER A 133 9.10 4.22 -18.30
CA SER A 133 10.15 4.98 -18.99
C SER A 133 11.58 4.45 -18.80
N VAL A 134 11.85 3.63 -17.77
CA VAL A 134 13.18 3.01 -17.54
C VAL A 134 13.28 1.58 -18.09
N TYR A 135 12.22 1.09 -18.73
CA TYR A 135 12.19 -0.20 -19.38
C TYR A 135 12.16 -0.09 -20.90
N SER A 136 12.42 -1.20 -21.59
CA SER A 136 12.23 -1.27 -23.04
C SER A 136 10.74 -1.17 -23.37
N VAL A 137 10.41 -0.57 -24.51
CA VAL A 137 9.03 -0.40 -24.99
C VAL A 137 8.23 -1.71 -24.87
N ASN A 138 7.04 -1.64 -24.25
CA ASN A 138 6.09 -2.74 -24.03
C ASN A 138 6.57 -3.90 -23.14
N SER A 139 7.55 -3.67 -22.26
CA SER A 139 7.99 -4.72 -21.33
C SER A 139 7.27 -4.72 -19.98
N LEU A 140 6.63 -3.61 -19.60
CA LEU A 140 5.71 -3.59 -18.46
C LEU A 140 4.28 -3.93 -18.88
N ARG A 141 3.62 -4.72 -18.03
CA ARG A 141 2.17 -4.94 -18.16
C ARG A 141 1.44 -3.60 -17.97
N PRO A 142 0.43 -3.29 -18.81
CA PRO A 142 -0.42 -2.13 -18.57
C PRO A 142 -1.04 -2.20 -17.18
N TRP A 143 -1.00 -1.08 -16.47
CA TRP A 143 -1.70 -0.95 -15.21
C TRP A 143 -3.15 -0.53 -15.43
N VAL A 144 -4.06 -1.18 -14.72
CA VAL A 144 -5.47 -0.84 -14.67
C VAL A 144 -5.90 -0.92 -13.20
N PRO A 145 -6.72 0.01 -12.69
CA PRO A 145 -7.24 -0.07 -11.34
C PRO A 145 -8.18 -1.26 -11.20
N ASP A 146 -8.22 -1.87 -10.01
CA ASP A 146 -9.22 -2.88 -9.70
C ASP A 146 -10.61 -2.23 -9.68
N GLN A 147 -11.64 -3.03 -9.97
CA GLN A 147 -13.03 -2.62 -9.89
C GLN A 147 -13.74 -3.52 -8.88
N THR A 148 -14.45 -2.92 -7.94
CA THR A 148 -15.40 -3.65 -7.10
C THR A 148 -16.79 -3.13 -7.38
N GLU A 149 -17.61 -4.01 -7.95
CA GLU A 149 -18.87 -3.63 -8.59
C GLU A 149 -18.61 -2.57 -9.67
N ASP A 150 -19.02 -1.32 -9.46
CA ASP A 150 -18.82 -0.21 -10.41
C ASP A 150 -17.91 0.91 -9.88
N HIS A 151 -17.17 0.64 -8.78
CA HIS A 151 -16.30 1.62 -8.15
C HIS A 151 -14.81 1.23 -8.28
N PRO A 152 -13.93 2.20 -8.62
CA PRO A 152 -12.50 2.01 -8.51
C PRO A 152 -12.09 1.58 -7.11
N SER A 153 -11.22 0.59 -7.05
CA SER A 153 -10.70 0.00 -5.81
C SER A 153 -9.22 -0.32 -5.95
N PHE A 154 -8.54 -0.47 -4.81
CA PHE A 154 -7.12 -0.82 -4.75
C PHE A 154 -6.85 -1.84 -3.67
N THR A 155 -6.07 -2.86 -4.03
CA THR A 155 -5.49 -3.78 -3.05
C THR A 155 -4.05 -3.40 -2.80
N PHE A 156 -3.74 -2.95 -1.58
CA PHE A 156 -2.37 -2.78 -1.12
C PHE A 156 -1.96 -4.05 -0.37
N SER A 157 -0.78 -4.59 -0.66
CA SER A 157 -0.29 -5.77 0.05
C SER A 157 1.22 -5.75 0.26
N ASN A 158 1.67 -6.22 1.43
CA ASN A 158 3.08 -6.43 1.74
C ASN A 158 3.29 -7.89 2.15
N ARG A 159 4.38 -8.49 1.67
CA ARG A 159 4.78 -9.86 2.00
C ARG A 159 5.32 -9.91 3.42
N TYR A 160 5.06 -11.00 4.12
CA TYR A 160 5.67 -11.19 5.44
C TYR A 160 7.15 -11.55 5.37
N VAL A 161 7.61 -12.15 4.27
CA VAL A 161 9.02 -12.51 4.09
C VAL A 161 9.48 -12.28 2.66
N THR A 162 10.75 -11.93 2.51
CA THR A 162 11.48 -11.95 1.24
C THR A 162 12.15 -13.32 1.06
N ALA A 163 12.16 -13.84 -0.18
CA ALA A 163 12.73 -15.15 -0.47
C ALA A 163 14.23 -15.22 -0.10
N LEU A 164 14.70 -16.38 0.38
CA LEU A 164 16.11 -16.54 0.80
C LEU A 164 17.12 -16.20 -0.30
N SER A 165 16.77 -16.43 -1.57
CA SER A 165 17.61 -16.07 -2.71
C SER A 165 17.76 -14.56 -2.91
N GLN A 166 16.82 -13.76 -2.39
CA GLN A 166 16.77 -12.31 -2.50
C GLN A 166 17.13 -11.60 -1.18
N SER A 167 17.14 -12.32 -0.05
CA SER A 167 17.48 -11.75 1.25
C SER A 167 18.98 -11.87 1.59
N GLN A 168 19.82 -12.34 0.66
CA GLN A 168 21.25 -12.49 0.91
C GLN A 168 21.90 -11.14 1.18
N GLY A 169 22.67 -11.03 2.26
CA GLY A 169 23.33 -9.78 2.67
C GLY A 169 22.45 -8.83 3.49
N HIS A 170 21.16 -9.12 3.66
CA HIS A 170 20.28 -8.36 4.54
C HIS A 170 20.18 -9.02 5.92
N SER A 171 20.05 -8.20 6.97
CA SER A 171 19.87 -8.68 8.34
C SER A 171 18.38 -8.92 8.60
N PRO A 172 17.95 -10.15 8.94
CA PRO A 172 16.56 -10.42 9.29
C PRO A 172 16.15 -9.66 10.56
N VAL A 173 14.93 -9.14 10.54
CA VAL A 173 14.25 -8.54 11.69
C VAL A 173 13.26 -9.56 12.24
N PRO A 174 13.15 -9.74 13.57
CA PRO A 174 12.15 -10.65 14.13
C PRO A 174 10.72 -10.14 13.87
N PHE A 175 9.77 -11.05 13.71
CA PHE A 175 8.35 -10.67 13.76
C PHE A 175 8.00 -10.12 15.14
N GLY A 176 7.26 -9.01 15.16
CA GLY A 176 6.72 -8.48 16.42
C GLY A 176 5.53 -9.30 16.93
N ASP A 177 5.27 -9.21 18.24
CA ASP A 177 4.16 -9.92 18.90
C ASP A 177 2.78 -9.55 18.36
N VAL A 178 2.63 -8.34 17.80
CA VAL A 178 1.40 -7.90 17.13
C VAL A 178 1.15 -8.71 15.85
N ILE A 179 2.22 -9.20 15.21
CA ILE A 179 2.15 -9.91 13.94
C ILE A 179 2.03 -11.41 14.15
N ASP A 180 2.94 -11.99 14.94
CA ASP A 180 3.08 -13.45 15.11
C ASP A 180 3.20 -13.85 16.59
N PRO A 181 2.16 -13.61 17.42
CA PRO A 181 2.23 -13.84 18.87
C PRO A 181 2.47 -15.31 19.26
N GLN A 182 2.30 -16.24 18.32
CA GLN A 182 2.43 -17.69 18.57
C GLN A 182 3.59 -18.31 17.78
N GLY A 183 4.39 -17.53 17.05
CA GLY A 183 5.50 -18.04 16.24
C GLY A 183 5.06 -18.90 15.03
N ILE A 184 3.79 -18.85 14.65
CA ILE A 184 3.21 -19.66 13.56
C ILE A 184 3.77 -19.21 12.22
N LEU A 185 3.84 -17.90 12.00
CA LEU A 185 4.36 -17.33 10.76
C LEU A 185 5.85 -17.59 10.66
N LEU A 186 6.62 -17.33 11.72
CA LEU A 186 8.05 -17.64 11.81
C LEU A 186 8.34 -19.11 11.49
N GLN A 187 7.61 -20.04 12.13
CA GLN A 187 7.76 -21.46 11.89
C GLN A 187 7.38 -21.86 10.45
N ALA A 188 6.43 -21.16 9.83
CA ALA A 188 6.04 -21.42 8.45
C ALA A 188 7.07 -20.96 7.44
N THR A 189 7.74 -19.85 7.69
CA THR A 189 8.55 -19.15 6.70
C THR A 189 10.05 -19.35 6.86
N SER A 190 10.52 -19.87 8.01
CA SER A 190 11.95 -19.97 8.36
C SER A 190 12.85 -20.63 7.30
N ASN A 191 12.30 -21.58 6.54
CA ASN A 191 13.05 -22.31 5.52
C ASN A 191 12.90 -21.74 4.09
N VAL A 192 12.06 -20.72 3.89
CA VAL A 192 11.72 -20.20 2.55
C VAL A 192 11.99 -18.71 2.40
N GLY A 193 12.03 -17.94 3.50
CA GLY A 193 12.29 -16.51 3.45
C GLY A 193 12.69 -15.93 4.80
N ALA A 194 13.16 -14.69 4.74
CA ALA A 194 13.51 -13.87 5.90
C ALA A 194 12.56 -12.66 5.99
N HIS A 195 12.15 -12.30 7.21
CA HIS A 195 11.47 -11.04 7.46
C HIS A 195 12.51 -9.93 7.50
N LEU A 196 12.41 -8.96 6.60
CA LEU A 196 13.33 -7.82 6.48
C LEU A 196 12.61 -6.53 6.84
N GLU A 197 13.34 -5.42 6.97
CA GLU A 197 12.74 -4.10 7.23
C GLU A 197 11.67 -3.74 6.19
N ASP A 198 11.90 -4.04 4.91
CA ASP A 198 10.93 -3.85 3.81
C ASP A 198 9.63 -4.66 3.98
N ASN A 199 9.62 -5.68 4.83
CA ASN A 199 8.44 -6.51 5.11
C ASN A 199 7.63 -6.01 6.31
N LYS A 200 8.16 -5.03 7.05
CA LYS A 200 7.50 -4.44 8.20
C LYS A 200 6.32 -3.59 7.73
N VAL A 201 5.20 -3.70 8.45
CA VAL A 201 4.04 -2.82 8.27
C VAL A 201 3.71 -2.25 9.64
N GLU A 202 3.42 -0.96 9.65
CA GLU A 202 3.07 -0.23 10.84
C GLU A 202 1.56 0.00 10.87
N TYR A 203 0.97 -0.20 12.05
CA TYR A 203 -0.46 -0.05 12.26
C TYR A 203 -0.69 1.13 13.19
N TYR A 204 -1.48 2.07 12.70
CA TYR A 204 -1.85 3.26 13.44
C TYR A 204 -3.36 3.26 13.61
N GLU A 205 -3.81 3.53 14.83
CA GLU A 205 -5.21 3.81 15.13
C GLU A 205 -5.32 5.26 15.58
N LYS A 206 -6.28 5.98 15.02
CA LYS A 206 -6.60 7.33 15.49
C LYS A 206 -7.41 7.21 16.80
N GLN A 207 -6.83 7.64 17.91
CA GLN A 207 -7.60 7.81 19.15
C GLN A 207 -8.55 9.02 18.97
N SER A 208 -9.85 8.76 19.03
CA SER A 208 -10.88 9.81 19.10
C SER A 208 -11.68 9.67 20.41
N ASP A 209 -12.04 10.80 21.01
CA ASP A 209 -12.91 10.84 22.20
C ASP A 209 -14.41 10.64 21.86
N THR A 210 -14.74 10.42 20.58
CA THR A 210 -16.11 10.30 20.07
C THR A 210 -16.37 8.91 19.50
N LEU A 211 -17.36 8.23 20.09
CA LEU A 211 -17.78 6.83 19.86
C LEU A 211 -18.16 6.42 18.41
N TYR A 212 -18.05 7.29 17.42
CA TYR A 212 -18.57 7.06 16.06
C TYR A 212 -17.53 7.06 14.93
N ASP A 213 -16.25 7.29 15.22
CA ASP A 213 -15.20 7.33 14.18
C ASP A 213 -14.36 6.04 14.21
N LEU A 214 -14.95 4.94 13.73
CA LEU A 214 -14.23 3.67 13.58
C LEU A 214 -13.42 3.66 12.28
N LEU A 215 -12.10 3.44 12.46
CA LEU A 215 -11.14 2.81 11.54
C LEU A 215 -10.57 3.67 10.40
N PHE A 216 -9.58 4.48 10.75
CA PHE A 216 -8.48 4.78 9.84
C PHE A 216 -7.35 3.79 10.08
N PHE A 217 -7.09 2.92 9.12
CA PHE A 217 -5.81 2.21 9.02
C PHE A 217 -4.96 2.93 7.98
N ILE A 218 -3.95 3.67 8.45
CA ILE A 218 -2.84 4.08 7.59
C ILE A 218 -1.89 2.90 7.57
N SER A 219 -1.97 2.08 6.53
CA SER A 219 -0.91 1.12 6.24
C SER A 219 0.08 1.85 5.33
N SER A 220 1.26 2.18 5.84
CA SER A 220 2.39 2.47 4.96
C SER A 220 2.76 1.15 4.27
N MET A 221 2.55 1.10 2.96
CA MET A 221 3.07 0.02 2.11
C MET A 221 3.86 0.68 1.00
N SER A 222 5.18 0.48 1.03
CA SER A 222 6.07 0.87 -0.06
C SER A 222 5.64 0.12 -1.33
N LEU A 223 5.48 0.86 -2.44
CA LEU A 223 5.11 0.34 -3.76
C LEU A 223 6.33 -0.10 -4.56
#